data_AF-A0A1X7BTQ5-F1
#
_entry.id   AF-A0A1X7BTQ5-F1
#
_cell.length_a   1.000
_cell.length_b   1.000
_cell.length_c   1.000
_cell.angle_alpha   90.00
_cell.angle_beta   90.00
_cell.angle_gamma   90.00
#
_symmetry.space_group_name_H-M   'P 1'
#
loop_
_entity.id
_entity.type
_entity.pdbx_description
1 polymer ?
#
loop_
_entity_poly.entity_id
_entity_poly.type
_entity_poly.pdbx_seq_one_letter_code
_entity_poly.pdbx_strand_id
1 'polypeptide(L)'
;MAFCDLSSGATQRVGTSLEMLRQMVASGKGVTLLPKLSVLGSDRTRSLVTTHAVADRILYRTMRLCWRTNDMRGKRIGNLTAFLTALDIAKGFDGSHGASP
;
A
#
# COMPACT_ATOMS: atom_id res chain seq x y z
N MET A 1 0.89 -3.88 9.03
CA MET A 1 0.97 -4.91 7.97
C MET A 1 0.44 -6.19 8.60
N ALA A 2 -0.62 -6.78 8.06
CA ALA A 2 -1.33 -7.89 8.70
C ALA A 2 -1.26 -9.14 7.83
N PHE A 3 -0.83 -10.24 8.44
CA PHE A 3 -0.99 -11.58 7.90
C PHE A 3 -2.26 -12.14 8.53
N CYS A 4 -3.23 -12.52 7.70
CA CYS A 4 -4.52 -13.00 8.16
C CYS A 4 -4.52 -14.52 8.00
N ASP A 5 -4.23 -15.21 9.10
CA ASP A 5 -4.45 -16.64 9.20
C ASP A 5 -5.88 -16.87 9.73
N LEU A 6 -6.63 -17.80 9.13
CA LEU A 6 -7.98 -18.13 9.57
C LEU A 6 -7.98 -18.99 10.86
N SER A 7 -6.80 -19.39 11.36
CA SER A 7 -6.68 -20.16 12.60
C SER A 7 -6.86 -19.26 13.82
N SER A 8 -7.90 -19.54 14.61
CA SER A 8 -8.28 -18.90 15.88
C SER A 8 -7.28 -19.09 17.03
N GLY A 9 -5.98 -18.98 16.77
CA GLY A 9 -4.87 -19.14 17.72
C GLY A 9 -3.63 -18.41 17.21
N ALA A 10 -3.72 -17.08 17.08
CA ALA A 10 -2.75 -16.28 16.32
C ALA A 10 -1.36 -16.22 16.97
N THR A 11 -0.47 -17.15 16.62
CA THR A 11 0.95 -16.82 16.50
C THR A 11 1.06 -15.79 15.37
N GLN A 12 1.32 -14.53 15.73
CA GLN A 12 1.48 -13.45 14.77
C GLN A 12 2.74 -13.72 13.94
N ARG A 13 2.56 -14.33 12.76
CA ARG A 13 3.66 -14.49 11.80
C ARG A 13 3.95 -13.13 11.17
N VAL A 14 5.02 -12.49 11.65
CA VAL A 14 5.47 -11.19 11.14
C VAL A 14 6.38 -11.41 9.94
N GLY A 15 5.88 -11.12 8.74
CA GLY A 15 6.76 -10.90 7.60
C GLY A 15 7.48 -9.56 7.76
N THR A 16 8.81 -9.54 7.65
CA THR A 16 9.62 -8.32 7.81
C THR A 16 9.63 -7.43 6.57
N SER A 17 9.11 -7.94 5.45
CA SER A 17 8.99 -7.25 4.17
C SER A 17 7.74 -7.70 3.43
N LEU A 18 7.28 -6.83 2.52
CA LEU A 18 6.17 -7.14 1.63
C LEU A 18 6.45 -8.34 0.73
N GLU A 19 7.70 -8.47 0.27
CA GLU A 19 8.08 -9.59 -0.59
C GLU A 19 8.07 -10.91 0.16
N MET A 20 8.49 -10.93 1.43
CA MET A 20 8.39 -12.11 2.27
C MET A 20 6.93 -12.55 2.46
N LEU A 21 6.00 -11.60 2.64
CA LEU A 21 4.57 -11.90 2.73
C LEU A 21 4.04 -12.50 1.43
N ARG A 22 4.43 -11.96 0.27
CA ARG A 22 4.07 -12.52 -1.03
C ARG A 22 4.60 -13.96 -1.18
N GLN A 23 5.86 -14.20 -0.84
CA GLN A 23 6.47 -15.53 -0.93
C GLN A 23 5.83 -16.52 0.06
N MET A 24 5.41 -16.08 1.25
CA MET A 24 4.68 -16.93 2.20
C MET A 24 3.31 -17.35 1.65
N VAL A 25 2.55 -16.43 1.07
CA VAL A 25 1.28 -16.75 0.42
C VAL A 25 1.49 -17.67 -0.78
N ALA A 26 2.51 -17.40 -1.61
CA ALA A 26 2.87 -18.27 -2.75
C ALA A 26 3.26 -19.69 -2.30
N SER A 27 3.81 -19.83 -1.08
CA SER A 27 4.13 -21.13 -0.47
C SER A 27 2.92 -21.80 0.21
N GLY A 28 1.70 -21.29 0.02
CA GLY A 28 0.47 -21.83 0.61
C GLY A 28 0.24 -21.45 2.06
N LYS A 29 1.02 -20.51 2.63
CA LYS A 29 0.80 -20.00 3.98
C LYS A 29 -0.25 -18.88 3.92
N GLY A 30 -1.52 -19.25 3.81
CA GLY A 30 -2.67 -18.36 4.04
C GLY A 30 -2.84 -17.19 3.05
N VAL A 31 -3.40 -16.08 3.54
CA VAL A 31 -3.70 -14.87 2.77
C VAL A 31 -3.13 -13.60 3.43
N THR A 32 -2.90 -12.55 2.65
CA THR A 32 -2.36 -11.28 3.16
C THR A 32 -2.97 -10.07 2.46
N LEU A 33 -3.02 -8.95 3.19
CA LEU A 33 -3.45 -7.65 2.65
C LEU A 33 -2.24 -6.85 2.16
N LEU A 34 -2.25 -6.48 0.88
CA LEU A 34 -1.19 -5.70 0.25
C LEU A 34 -1.67 -4.29 -0.13
N PRO A 35 -0.88 -3.23 0.13
CA PRO A 35 -1.13 -1.92 -0.45
C PRO A 35 -1.13 -2.00 -1.98
N LYS A 36 -2.06 -1.29 -2.61
CA LYS A 36 -2.22 -1.26 -4.08
C LYS A 36 -0.90 -0.99 -4.82
N LEU A 37 -0.09 -0.05 -4.33
CA LEU A 37 1.20 0.30 -4.94
C LEU A 37 2.22 -0.85 -4.97
N SER A 38 2.08 -1.83 -4.08
CA SER A 38 3.00 -2.96 -3.99
C SER A 38 2.61 -4.14 -4.89
N VAL A 39 1.42 -4.06 -5.50
CA VAL A 39 0.93 -5.01 -6.51
C VAL A 39 1.31 -4.53 -7.92
N LEU A 40 1.66 -3.25 -8.09
CA LEU A 40 2.05 -2.67 -9.38
C LEU A 40 3.49 -3.06 -9.72
N GLY A 41 3.68 -4.01 -10.63
CA GLY A 41 4.99 -4.41 -11.15
C GLY A 41 4.97 -5.79 -11.83
N SER A 42 6.02 -6.08 -12.60
CA SER A 42 6.27 -7.42 -13.16
C SER A 42 6.86 -8.32 -12.06
N ASP A 43 6.01 -9.08 -11.36
CA ASP A 43 6.49 -10.05 -10.40
C ASP A 43 6.62 -11.44 -11.02
N ARG A 44 7.73 -12.12 -10.70
CA ARG A 44 8.01 -13.50 -11.10
C ARG A 44 7.03 -14.50 -10.44
N THR A 45 6.29 -14.06 -9.43
CA THR A 45 5.37 -14.85 -8.60
C THR A 45 3.91 -14.67 -9.01
N ARG A 46 3.62 -13.89 -10.07
CA ARG A 46 2.24 -13.59 -10.54
C ARG A 46 1.41 -14.83 -10.85
N SER A 47 2.08 -15.92 -11.23
CA SER A 47 1.44 -17.19 -11.55
C SER A 47 1.07 -18.02 -10.31
N LEU A 48 1.61 -17.68 -9.14
CA LEU A 48 1.42 -18.45 -7.90
C LEU A 48 0.46 -17.77 -6.91
N VAL A 49 0.15 -16.48 -7.09
CA VAL A 49 -0.72 -15.72 -6.18
C VAL A 49 -1.71 -14.89 -6.98
N THR A 50 -2.99 -15.00 -6.63
CA THR A 50 -4.05 -14.13 -7.18
C THR A 50 -4.33 -12.98 -6.23
N THR A 51 -4.42 -11.76 -6.76
CA THR A 51 -4.77 -10.56 -5.97
C THR A 51 -6.19 -10.11 -6.29
N HIS A 52 -7.00 -9.90 -5.25
CA HIS A 52 -8.34 -9.35 -5.38
C HIS A 52 -8.40 -7.94 -4.78
N ALA A 53 -9.08 -7.02 -5.45
CA ALA A 53 -9.36 -5.71 -4.88
C ALA A 53 -10.36 -5.84 -3.74
N VAL A 54 -10.10 -5.16 -2.63
CA VAL A 54 -11.08 -5.03 -1.54
C VAL A 54 -12.11 -3.99 -1.98
N ALA A 55 -13.39 -4.39 -2.07
CA ALA A 55 -14.48 -3.54 -2.55
C ALA A 55 -14.79 -2.39 -1.58
N ASP A 56 -14.50 -2.59 -0.29
CA ASP A 56 -14.78 -1.64 0.77
C ASP A 56 -13.68 -0.56 0.84
N ARG A 57 -14.09 0.71 0.77
CA ARG A 57 -13.20 1.89 0.72
C ARG A 57 -12.58 2.26 2.08
N ILE A 58 -12.84 1.51 3.16
CA ILE A 58 -12.35 1.85 4.51
C ILE A 58 -10.84 1.59 4.64
N LEU A 59 -10.26 0.71 3.84
CA LEU A 59 -8.85 0.32 3.96
C LEU A 59 -7.92 1.15 3.06
N TYR A 60 -7.56 2.34 3.54
CA TYR A 60 -6.56 3.19 2.90
C TYR A 60 -5.41 3.57 3.84
N ARG A 61 -4.32 4.06 3.25
CA ARG A 61 -3.22 4.71 3.97
C ARG A 61 -2.86 6.02 3.29
N THR A 62 -2.68 7.06 4.08
CA THR A 62 -2.20 8.36 3.59
C THR A 62 -0.68 8.35 3.56
N MET A 63 -0.09 8.52 2.37
CA MET A 63 1.35 8.76 2.23
C MET A 63 1.60 10.26 2.23
N ARG A 64 2.55 10.72 3.03
CA ARG A 64 2.93 12.14 3.12
C ARG A 64 4.44 12.28 3.00
N LEU A 65 4.86 13.37 2.37
CA LEU A 65 6.26 13.78 2.35
C LEU A 65 6.50 14.72 3.53
N CYS A 66 7.52 14.44 4.34
CA CYS A 66 7.89 15.23 5.50
C CYS A 66 9.36 15.64 5.40
N TRP A 67 9.66 16.89 5.73
CA TRP A 67 11.02 17.43 5.74
C TRP A 67 11.19 18.45 6.88
N ARG A 68 12.44 18.79 7.21
CA ARG A 68 12.74 19.81 8.23
C ARG A 68 12.40 21.20 7.69
N THR A 69 11.79 22.04 8.51
CA THR A 69 11.37 23.41 8.13
C THR A 69 12.53 24.25 7.59
N ASN A 70 13.74 24.12 8.15
CA ASN A 70 14.92 24.88 7.74
C ASN A 70 15.80 24.15 6.72
N ASP A 71 15.28 23.14 6.01
CA ASP A 71 16.05 22.47 4.97
C ASP A 71 16.20 23.41 3.76
N MET A 72 17.44 23.70 3.35
CA MET A 72 17.74 24.55 2.18
C MET A 72 17.09 24.03 0.89
N ARG A 73 16.69 22.75 0.85
CA ARG A 73 16.01 22.13 -0.30
C ARG A 73 14.50 22.33 -0.28
N GLY A 74 13.92 23.08 0.65
CA GLY A 74 12.47 23.27 0.80
C GLY A 74 11.75 23.59 -0.52
N LYS A 75 12.32 24.49 -1.35
CA LYS A 75 11.77 24.81 -2.69
C LYS A 75 11.77 23.62 -3.64
N ARG A 76 12.85 22.82 -3.65
CA ARG A 76 12.95 21.61 -4.47
C ARG A 76 12.02 20.50 -3.99
N ILE A 77 11.85 20.38 -2.68
CA ILE A 77 10.92 19.42 -2.06
C ILE A 77 9.47 19.81 -2.36
N GLY A 78 9.15 21.11 -2.37
CA GLY A 78 7.86 21.63 -2.84
C GLY A 78 7.59 21.23 -4.30
N ASN A 79 8.56 21.41 -5.20
CA ASN A 79 8.43 20.99 -6.60
C ASN A 79 8.24 19.46 -6.73
N LEU A 80 8.97 18.66 -5.94
CA LEU A 80 8.78 17.21 -5.90
C LEU A 80 7.38 16.85 -5.40
N THR A 81 6.86 17.57 -4.40
CA THR A 81 5.52 17.33 -3.87
C THR A 81 4.47 17.62 -4.94
N ALA A 82 4.57 18.76 -5.62
CA ALA A 82 3.70 19.10 -6.74
C ALA A 82 3.79 18.05 -7.86
N PHE A 83 4.99 17.58 -8.18
CA PHE A 83 5.21 16.52 -9.17
C PHE A 83 4.56 15.19 -8.76
N LEU A 84 4.74 14.73 -7.53
CA LEU A 84 4.14 13.48 -7.04
C LEU A 84 2.61 13.55 -6.97
N THR A 85 2.05 14.72 -6.63
CA THR A 85 0.61 14.97 -6.67
C THR A 85 0.09 14.99 -8.11
N ALA A 86 0.80 15.64 -9.03
CA ALA A 86 0.41 15.75 -10.44
C ALA A 86 0.57 14.43 -11.22
N LEU A 87 1.53 13.58 -10.83
CA LEU A 87 1.66 12.20 -11.31
C LEU A 87 0.45 11.33 -10.96
N ASP A 88 -0.41 11.84 -10.07
CA ASP A 88 -1.62 11.17 -9.69
C ASP A 88 -1.33 9.72 -9.27
N ILE A 89 -0.36 9.59 -8.35
CA ILE A 89 -0.18 8.40 -7.50
C ILE A 89 -1.55 8.06 -6.82
N ALA A 90 -2.46 9.03 -6.80
CA ALA A 90 -3.84 9.00 -6.35
C ALA A 90 -4.92 8.72 -7.42
N LYS A 91 -4.66 8.34 -8.69
CA LYS A 91 -5.76 7.96 -9.64
C LYS A 91 -6.38 6.61 -9.30
N GLY A 92 -5.99 6.03 -8.17
CA GLY A 92 -6.72 5.00 -7.45
C GLY A 92 -7.48 5.48 -6.22
N PHE A 93 -7.59 6.79 -6.00
CA PHE A 93 -8.17 7.47 -4.84
C PHE A 93 -9.20 8.53 -5.30
N ASP A 94 -10.02 8.20 -6.31
CA ASP A 94 -11.27 8.94 -6.44
C ASP A 94 -12.14 8.61 -5.23
N GLY A 95 -12.71 9.65 -4.65
CA GLY A 95 -13.55 9.67 -3.46
C GLY A 95 -14.31 10.98 -3.50
N SER A 96 -14.93 11.25 -4.65
CA SER A 96 -15.78 12.41 -4.84
C SER A 96 -17.20 12.09 -4.40
N HIS A 97 -17.54 12.56 -3.20
CA HIS A 97 -18.80 13.23 -2.80
C HIS A 97 -18.75 13.33 -1.27
N GLY A 98 -18.99 14.45 -0.62
CA GLY A 98 -19.58 15.72 -1.00
C GLY A 98 -19.96 16.36 0.34
N ALA A 99 -19.63 17.64 0.54
CA ALA A 99 -19.97 18.34 1.76
C ALA A 99 -21.49 18.47 1.93
N SER A 100 -21.92 18.26 3.19
CA SER A 100 -22.99 18.97 3.90
C SER A 100 -24.46 18.65 3.55
N PRO A 101 -25.41 18.97 4.46
CA PRO A 101 -25.28 19.77 5.71
C PRO A 101 -25.22 18.96 7.01
#